data_AF-K9RDS1-F1
#
_entry.id   AF-K9RDS1-F1
#
_cell.length_a   1.000
_cell.length_b   1.000
_cell.length_c   1.000
_cell.angle_alpha   90.00
_cell.angle_beta   90.00
_cell.angle_gamma   90.00
#
_symmetry.space_group_name_H-M   'P 1'
#
loop_
_entity.id
_entity.type
_entity.pdbx_description
1 polymer ?
#
loop_
_entity_poly.entity_id
_entity_poly.type
_entity_poly.pdbx_seq_one_letter_code
_entity_poly.pdbx_strand_id
1 'polypeptide(L)'
;MNLLFESRHKPSMGIYLKILALFYFYGATVHYANLLGFGEIPFRESPLSWQVGDIFYAILGTFTVIGLWLKTRWGIVCFLLSAVSQLILYIGFPQWFAFTNEQQQLLWSMVMFHVVTLLIFFGLLLFTRSREQYNS
;
A
#
# COMPACT_ATOMS: atom_id res chain seq x y z
N MET A 1 -20.06 0.82 -18.68
CA MET A 1 -19.33 -0.30 -18.05
C MET A 1 -18.33 0.26 -17.04
N ASN A 2 -18.14 -0.36 -15.87
CA ASN A 2 -17.22 0.14 -14.84
C ASN A 2 -15.83 -0.48 -15.06
N LEU A 3 -14.88 0.30 -15.59
CA LEU A 3 -13.52 -0.14 -15.96
C LEU A 3 -12.78 -0.85 -14.80
N LEU A 4 -12.95 -0.39 -13.56
CA LEU A 4 -12.36 -1.03 -12.38
C LEU A 4 -12.97 -2.41 -12.12
N PHE A 5 -14.25 -2.61 -12.42
CA PHE A 5 -14.86 -3.91 -12.26
C PHE A 5 -14.28 -4.93 -13.23
N GLU A 6 -14.17 -4.56 -14.50
CA GLU A 6 -13.78 -5.47 -15.60
C GLU A 6 -12.29 -5.81 -15.55
N SER A 7 -11.44 -4.81 -15.31
CA SER A 7 -10.00 -4.99 -15.26
C SER A 7 -9.57 -6.03 -14.22
N ARG A 8 -10.24 -6.14 -13.06
CA ARG A 8 -9.87 -7.08 -11.98
C ARG A 8 -10.09 -8.55 -12.33
N HIS A 9 -10.90 -8.84 -13.34
CA HIS A 9 -11.10 -10.20 -13.83
C HIS A 9 -10.12 -10.58 -14.95
N LYS A 10 -9.39 -9.61 -15.52
CA LYS A 10 -8.29 -9.90 -16.46
C LYS A 10 -7.16 -10.63 -15.70
N PRO A 11 -6.50 -11.61 -16.33
CA PRO A 11 -5.51 -12.45 -15.65
C PRO A 11 -4.31 -11.65 -15.13
N SER A 12 -3.79 -10.69 -15.90
CA SER A 12 -2.65 -9.85 -15.51
C SER A 12 -2.93 -9.02 -14.26
N MET A 13 -4.04 -8.29 -14.25
CA MET A 13 -4.48 -7.51 -13.09
C MET A 13 -4.78 -8.42 -11.89
N GLY A 14 -5.46 -9.56 -12.11
CA GLY A 14 -5.77 -10.50 -11.05
C GLY A 14 -4.53 -11.07 -10.36
N ILE A 15 -3.48 -11.39 -11.12
CA ILE A 15 -2.19 -11.85 -10.59
C ILE A 15 -1.50 -10.69 -9.84
N TYR A 16 -1.45 -9.51 -10.44
CA TYR A 16 -0.87 -8.32 -9.81
C TYR A 16 -1.51 -8.02 -8.45
N LEU A 17 -2.85 -8.02 -8.35
CA LEU A 17 -3.54 -7.75 -7.09
C LEU A 17 -3.21 -8.79 -6.00
N LYS A 18 -3.04 -10.06 -6.37
CA LYS A 18 -2.63 -11.12 -5.42
C LYS A 18 -1.18 -10.94 -4.95
N ILE A 19 -0.27 -10.62 -5.87
CA ILE A 19 1.12 -10.33 -5.52
C ILE A 19 1.19 -9.10 -4.61
N LEU A 20 0.45 -8.04 -4.95
CA LEU A 20 0.36 -6.83 -4.15
C LEU A 20 -0.21 -7.12 -2.76
N ALA A 21 -1.22 -7.99 -2.65
CA ALA A 21 -1.75 -8.42 -1.36
C ALA A 21 -0.69 -9.08 -0.47
N LEU A 22 0.25 -9.86 -1.03
CA LEU A 22 1.34 -10.45 -0.27
C LEU A 22 2.33 -9.40 0.26
N PHE A 23 2.65 -8.37 -0.53
CA PHE A 23 3.47 -7.25 -0.05
C PHE A 23 2.78 -6.47 1.07
N TYR A 24 1.48 -6.19 0.92
CA TYR A 24 0.71 -5.55 1.98
C TYR A 24 0.56 -6.44 3.22
N PHE A 25 0.56 -7.77 3.07
CA PHE A 25 0.53 -8.70 4.20
C PHE A 25 1.82 -8.62 5.00
N TYR A 26 2.96 -8.58 4.31
CA TYR A 26 4.25 -8.33 4.95
C TYR A 26 4.23 -6.97 5.70
N GLY A 27 3.83 -5.89 5.04
CA GLY A 27 3.75 -4.56 5.66
C GLY A 27 2.82 -4.51 6.88
N ALA A 28 1.62 -5.07 6.79
CA ALA A 28 0.69 -5.14 7.92
C ALA A 28 1.27 -5.93 9.09
N THR A 29 1.98 -7.03 8.81
CA THR A 29 2.64 -7.84 9.84
C THR A 29 3.74 -7.06 10.55
N VAL A 30 4.51 -6.23 9.83
CA VAL A 30 5.51 -5.33 10.44
C VAL A 30 4.84 -4.34 11.40
N HIS A 31 3.73 -3.72 11.01
CA HIS A 31 2.99 -2.81 11.89
C HIS A 31 2.43 -3.53 13.14
N TYR A 32 1.92 -4.75 12.99
CA TYR A 32 1.51 -5.56 14.15
C TYR A 32 2.70 -5.93 15.04
N ALA A 33 3.85 -6.29 14.47
CA ALA A 33 5.05 -6.60 15.24
C ALA A 33 5.53 -5.37 16.05
N ASN A 34 5.52 -4.19 15.43
CA ASN A 34 5.83 -2.93 16.13
C ASN A 34 4.86 -2.68 17.29
N LEU A 35 3.55 -2.85 17.07
CA LEU A 35 2.53 -2.67 18.11
C LEU A 35 2.71 -3.63 19.30
N LEU A 36 3.21 -4.83 19.05
CA LEU A 36 3.54 -5.83 20.08
C LEU A 36 4.89 -5.57 20.77
N GLY A 37 5.63 -4.54 20.36
CA GLY A 37 6.92 -4.17 20.94
C GLY A 37 8.12 -4.89 20.35
N PHE A 38 7.96 -5.56 19.19
CA PHE A 38 9.06 -6.21 18.47
C PHE A 38 9.78 -5.28 17.47
N GLY A 39 9.42 -3.99 17.44
CA GLY A 39 10.13 -2.97 16.67
C GLY A 39 11.49 -2.62 17.28
N GLU A 40 12.29 -1.83 16.57
CA GLU A 40 13.58 -1.33 17.05
C GLU A 40 13.45 -0.55 18.37
N ILE A 41 12.38 0.23 18.49
CA ILE A 41 11.99 0.95 19.70
C ILE A 41 10.68 0.33 20.20
N PRO A 42 10.55 0.02 21.51
CA PRO A 42 9.30 -0.45 22.07
C PRO A 42 8.14 0.51 21.76
N PHE A 43 6.97 0.00 21.40
CA PHE A 43 5.81 0.79 20.94
C PHE A 43 5.51 2.04 21.80
N ARG A 44 5.56 1.90 23.12
CA ARG A 44 5.24 2.99 24.06
C ARG A 44 6.29 4.11 24.09
N GLU A 45 7.51 3.80 23.66
CA GLU A 45 8.65 4.71 23.60
C GLU A 45 8.83 5.29 22.20
N SER A 46 8.21 4.70 21.19
CA SER A 46 8.21 5.21 19.82
C SER A 46 7.58 6.61 19.74
N PRO A 47 8.04 7.48 18.82
CA PRO A 47 7.40 8.76 18.56
C PRO A 47 5.90 8.61 18.26
N LEU A 48 5.09 9.60 18.67
CA LEU A 48 3.63 9.54 18.51
C LEU A 48 3.20 9.33 17.05
N SER A 49 3.92 9.90 16.09
CA SER A 49 3.73 9.70 14.65
C SER A 49 3.83 8.22 14.25
N TRP A 50 4.84 7.52 14.76
CA TRP A 50 5.02 6.08 14.55
C TRP A 50 3.93 5.26 15.23
N GLN A 51 3.56 5.60 16.48
CA GLN A 51 2.48 4.89 17.19
C GLN A 51 1.14 4.96 16.45
N VAL A 52 0.76 6.17 16.02
CA VAL A 52 -0.48 6.40 15.26
C VAL A 52 -0.39 5.71 13.89
N GLY A 53 0.75 5.80 13.23
CA GLY A 53 1.02 5.15 11.95
C GLY A 53 0.86 3.63 12.03
N ASP A 54 1.50 2.98 13.01
CA ASP A 54 1.44 1.52 13.18
C ASP A 54 0.01 1.04 13.45
N ILE A 55 -0.75 1.72 14.32
CA ILE A 55 -2.15 1.35 14.57
C ILE A 55 -2.98 1.49 13.29
N PHE A 56 -2.88 2.64 12.63
CA PHE A 56 -3.69 2.93 11.45
C PHE A 56 -3.37 1.98 10.28
N TYR A 57 -2.08 1.79 9.98
CA TYR A 57 -1.64 0.98 8.85
C TYR A 57 -1.68 -0.52 9.12
N ALA A 58 -1.65 -0.99 10.37
CA ALA A 58 -1.97 -2.39 10.69
C ALA A 58 -3.42 -2.73 10.28
N ILE A 59 -4.37 -1.89 10.69
CA ILE A 59 -5.79 -2.08 10.40
C ILE A 59 -6.07 -1.90 8.90
N LEU A 60 -5.68 -0.77 8.33
CA LEU A 60 -5.90 -0.48 6.91
C LEU A 60 -5.17 -1.49 6.01
N GLY A 61 -3.96 -1.91 6.39
CA GLY A 61 -3.20 -2.95 5.72
C GLY A 61 -3.95 -4.27 5.71
N THR A 62 -4.55 -4.69 6.82
CA THR A 62 -5.35 -5.93 6.91
C THR A 62 -6.54 -5.91 5.96
N PHE A 63 -7.31 -4.81 5.93
CA PHE A 63 -8.38 -4.63 4.95
C PHE A 63 -7.84 -4.67 3.52
N THR A 64 -6.73 -3.98 3.25
CA THR A 64 -6.08 -3.99 1.94
C THR A 64 -5.70 -5.40 1.49
N VAL A 65 -5.08 -6.20 2.36
CA VAL A 65 -4.69 -7.60 2.08
C VAL A 65 -5.90 -8.44 1.70
N ILE A 66 -6.92 -8.49 2.57
CA ILE A 66 -8.12 -9.31 2.35
C ILE A 66 -8.81 -8.86 1.06
N GLY A 67 -8.98 -7.54 0.91
CA GLY A 67 -9.69 -6.97 -0.20
C GLY A 67 -8.98 -7.19 -1.54
N LEU A 68 -7.66 -7.06 -1.60
CA LEU A 68 -6.86 -7.31 -2.81
C LEU A 68 -6.80 -8.79 -3.15
N TRP A 69 -6.61 -9.67 -2.16
CA TRP A 69 -6.57 -11.12 -2.36
C TRP A 69 -7.87 -11.65 -2.97
N LEU A 70 -9.00 -11.14 -2.47
CA LEU A 70 -10.35 -11.44 -2.97
C LEU A 70 -10.74 -10.60 -4.20
N LYS A 71 -9.86 -9.72 -4.70
CA LYS A 71 -10.09 -8.83 -5.85
C LYS A 71 -11.38 -8.01 -5.72
N THR A 72 -11.66 -7.51 -4.52
CA THR A 72 -12.84 -6.69 -4.20
C THR A 72 -12.63 -5.21 -4.54
N ARG A 73 -13.72 -4.41 -4.62
CA ARG A 73 -13.61 -3.01 -5.05
C ARG A 73 -13.07 -2.17 -3.90
N TRP A 74 -13.58 -2.43 -2.70
CA TRP A 74 -13.12 -1.80 -1.48
C TRP A 74 -11.66 -2.12 -1.18
N GLY A 75 -11.15 -3.31 -1.53
CA GLY A 75 -9.72 -3.63 -1.41
C GLY A 75 -8.81 -2.70 -2.21
N ILE A 76 -9.20 -2.35 -3.44
CA ILE A 76 -8.47 -1.37 -4.26
C ILE A 76 -8.55 0.02 -3.63
N VAL A 77 -9.70 0.40 -3.09
CA VAL A 77 -9.84 1.68 -2.39
C VAL A 77 -8.93 1.74 -1.17
N CYS A 78 -8.85 0.68 -0.36
CA CYS A 78 -7.94 0.58 0.79
C CYS A 78 -6.47 0.63 0.36
N PHE A 79 -6.11 -0.04 -0.74
CA PHE A 79 -4.78 0.06 -1.35
C PHE A 79 -4.44 1.50 -1.73
N LEU A 80 -5.31 2.16 -2.49
CA LEU A 80 -5.08 3.54 -2.94
C LEU A 80 -4.99 4.49 -1.75
N LEU A 81 -5.86 4.32 -0.75
CA LEU A 81 -5.81 5.10 0.48
C LEU A 81 -4.49 4.89 1.22
N SER A 82 -4.03 3.65 1.35
CA SER A 82 -2.74 3.33 1.99
C SER A 82 -1.58 3.98 1.25
N ALA A 83 -1.48 3.76 -0.06
CA ALA A 83 -0.39 4.26 -0.87
C ALA A 83 -0.35 5.79 -0.90
N VAL A 84 -1.49 6.45 -1.17
CA VAL A 84 -1.55 7.91 -1.26
C VAL A 84 -1.31 8.56 0.10
N SER A 85 -1.91 8.05 1.17
CA SER A 85 -1.67 8.63 2.51
C SER A 85 -0.20 8.49 2.94
N GLN A 86 0.43 7.33 2.73
CA GLN A 86 1.85 7.15 3.04
C GLN A 86 2.74 8.04 2.17
N LEU A 87 2.45 8.20 0.88
CA LEU A 87 3.18 9.14 0.03
C LEU A 87 3.08 10.58 0.54
N ILE A 88 1.88 11.03 0.91
CA ILE A 88 1.66 12.37 1.47
C ILE A 88 2.47 12.54 2.77
N LEU A 89 2.40 11.57 3.67
CA LEU A 89 3.11 11.63 4.95
C LEU A 89 4.64 11.62 4.77
N TYR A 90 5.16 10.71 3.96
CA TYR A 90 6.60 10.49 3.86
C TYR A 90 7.32 11.50 2.98
N ILE A 91 6.63 12.08 1.97
CA ILE A 91 7.19 13.15 1.14
C ILE A 91 6.95 14.52 1.79
N GLY A 92 5.76 14.76 2.33
CA GLY A 92 5.36 16.05 2.88
C GLY A 92 5.84 16.31 4.30
N PHE A 93 5.97 15.25 5.12
CA PHE A 93 6.30 15.34 6.53
C PHE A 93 7.38 14.32 6.97
N PRO A 94 8.50 14.15 6.23
CA PRO A 94 9.53 13.18 6.57
C PRO A 94 10.12 13.38 7.97
N GLN A 95 10.20 14.62 8.45
CA GLN A 95 10.72 14.99 9.77
C GLN A 95 9.90 14.43 10.94
N TRP A 96 8.68 13.93 10.69
CA TRP A 96 7.90 13.24 11.72
C TRP A 96 8.29 11.78 11.90
N PHE A 97 9.03 11.20 10.95
CA PHE A 97 9.33 9.77 10.90
C PHE A 97 10.83 9.47 10.85
N ALA A 98 11.62 10.33 10.19
CA ALA A 98 13.07 10.20 10.10
C ALA A 98 13.80 11.25 10.96
N PHE A 99 14.52 10.73 11.95
CA PHE A 99 15.45 11.49 12.78
C PHE A 99 16.92 11.11 12.47
N THR A 100 17.13 10.01 11.74
CA THR A 100 18.44 9.53 11.28
C THR A 100 18.46 9.36 9.76
N ASN A 101 19.66 9.33 9.17
CA ASN A 101 19.84 9.08 7.73
C ASN A 101 19.33 7.68 7.33
N GLU A 102 19.47 6.69 8.21
CA GLU A 102 18.99 5.33 7.99
C GLU A 102 17.46 5.29 7.91
N GLN A 103 16.78 5.96 8.85
CA GLN A 103 15.32 6.10 8.81
C GLN A 103 14.85 6.81 7.54
N GLN A 104 15.58 7.85 7.11
CA GLN A 104 15.27 8.56 5.87
C GLN A 104 15.37 7.67 4.64
N GLN A 105 16.38 6.79 4.58
CA GLN A 105 16.50 5.81 3.50
C GLN A 105 15.37 4.77 3.51
N LEU A 106 14.93 4.33 4.69
CA LEU A 106 13.78 3.44 4.83
C LEU A 106 12.49 4.10 4.32
N LEU A 107 12.24 5.37 4.68
CA LEU A 107 11.11 6.16 4.17
C LEU A 107 11.12 6.26 2.64
N TRP A 108 12.28 6.56 2.04
CA TRP A 108 12.40 6.60 0.59
C TRP A 108 12.13 5.26 -0.08
N SER A 109 12.53 4.15 0.57
CA SER A 109 12.24 2.81 0.07
C SER A 109 10.73 2.53 0.05
N MET A 110 10.01 2.96 1.09
CA MET A 110 8.54 2.87 1.15
C MET A 110 7.86 3.76 0.11
N VAL A 111 8.35 4.99 -0.09
CA VAL A 111 7.87 5.89 -1.15
C VAL A 111 8.03 5.24 -2.52
N MET A 112 9.21 4.69 -2.82
CA MET A 112 9.46 4.01 -4.09
C MET A 112 8.58 2.79 -4.30
N PHE A 113 8.34 1.99 -3.25
CA PHE A 113 7.40 0.88 -3.31
C PHE A 113 5.99 1.34 -3.74
N HIS A 114 5.46 2.40 -3.14
CA HIS A 114 4.13 2.92 -3.49
C HIS A 114 4.10 3.54 -4.89
N VAL A 115 5.12 4.28 -5.29
CA VAL A 115 5.22 4.84 -6.65
C VAL A 115 5.22 3.71 -7.68
N VAL A 116 6.07 2.70 -7.52
CA VAL A 116 6.16 1.57 -8.46
C VAL A 116 4.86 0.79 -8.52
N THR A 117 4.26 0.47 -7.37
CA THR A 117 3.00 -0.29 -7.34
C THR A 117 1.86 0.50 -7.98
N LEU A 118 1.73 1.79 -7.71
CA LEU A 118 0.74 2.66 -8.36
C LEU A 118 0.95 2.74 -9.87
N LEU A 119 2.20 2.91 -10.33
CA LEU A 119 2.51 2.96 -11.76
C LEU A 119 2.11 1.66 -12.46
N ILE A 120 2.40 0.50 -11.88
CA ILE A 120 1.99 -0.79 -12.44
C ILE A 120 0.46 -0.90 -12.45
N PHE A 121 -0.21 -0.52 -11.36
CA PHE A 121 -1.67 -0.57 -11.27
C PHE A 121 -2.34 0.28 -12.35
N PHE A 122 -1.95 1.56 -12.47
CA PHE A 122 -2.52 2.45 -13.48
C PHE A 122 -2.10 2.06 -14.90
N GLY A 123 -0.88 1.56 -15.11
CA GLY A 123 -0.43 1.02 -16.38
C GLY A 123 -1.30 -0.15 -16.86
N LEU A 124 -1.57 -1.12 -15.98
CA LEU A 124 -2.48 -2.25 -16.28
C LEU A 124 -3.93 -1.79 -16.52
N LEU A 125 -4.39 -0.80 -15.76
CA LEU A 125 -5.74 -0.24 -15.92
C LEU A 125 -5.90 0.46 -17.28
N LEU A 126 -4.95 1.31 -17.66
CA LEU A 126 -4.95 2.03 -18.94
C LEU A 126 -4.78 1.09 -20.14
N PHE A 127 -3.92 0.07 -20.02
CA PHE A 127 -3.75 -0.94 -21.05
C PHE A 127 -5.02 -1.78 -21.29
N THR A 128 -5.79 -2.05 -20.22
CA THR A 128 -7.08 -2.74 -20.36
C THR A 128 -8.07 -1.87 -21.13
N ARG A 129 -8.15 -0.57 -20.78
CA ARG A 129 -9.01 0.40 -21.46
C ARG A 129 -8.70 0.52 -22.96
N SER A 130 -7.43 0.59 -23.35
CA SER A 130 -7.05 0.76 -24.76
C SER A 130 -7.43 -0.45 -25.63
N ARG A 131 -7.31 -1.68 -25.11
CA ARG A 131 -7.75 -2.88 -25.82
C ARG A 131 -9.25 -2.96 -26.01
N GLU A 132 -10.04 -2.43 -25.07
CA GLU A 132 -11.50 -2.42 -25.18
C GLU A 132 -11.97 -1.45 -26.27
N GLN A 133 -11.32 -0.29 -26.40
CA GLN A 133 -11.64 0.68 -27.47
C GLN A 133 -11.30 0.20 -28.89
N TYR A 134 -10.29 -0.67 -29.04
CA TYR A 134 -9.90 -1.20 -30.35
C TYR A 134 -10.83 -2.32 -30.85
N ASN A 135 -11.48 -3.05 -29.94
CA ASN A 135 -12.31 -4.21 -30.27
C ASN A 135 -13.80 -3.88 -30.40
N SER A 136 -14.18 -2.60 -30.32
CA SER A 136 -15.55 -2.07 -30.47
C SER A 136 -15.73 -1.39 -31.81
#